data_AF-A0A2N9IN20-F1
#
_entry.id   AF-A0A2N9IN20-F1
#
_cell.length_a   1.000
_cell.length_b   1.000
_cell.length_c   1.000
_cell.angle_alpha   90.00
_cell.angle_beta   90.00
_cell.angle_gamma   90.00
#
_symmetry.space_group_name_H-M   'P 1'
#
loop_
_entity.id
_entity.type
_entity.pdbx_description
1 polymer ?
#
loop_
_entity_poly.entity_id
_entity_poly.type
_entity_poly.pdbx_seq_one_letter_code
_entity_poly.pdbx_strand_id
1 'polypeptide(L)'
;MDIVARFFNPDSCDIHLNHGDLLDAIWSWIGVKAEHRQKVAELLSMMGSLRPQSSERKSKWVVIRRQLLQELNLAEAVVNRLQTVNLRFCGAADQTLARLRGALPADKLTRKALDELSDLFTYLRVWRIEKHVYIDVLMPPTESYHRDLFFQVYLIKENNPGSLIEGALLAVGGRYDYLLHQMWGHEYKTSPPGAVGTSLALETIIQHSSVDFKPIRNEASASILVCSRGGGGLLVERMELVAELWEENIKAEFVPTPDPSLTEQYEYANEHDIKCIVILTDTDVSQTGSVKQNVQLLGIPRWLDALTLGMNCKPHHSSGHTDT
;
A
#
# COMPACT_ATOMS: atom_id res chain seq x y z
N MET A 1 11.31 7.63 -7.64
CA MET A 1 12.11 6.49 -8.14
C MET A 1 11.78 5.25 -7.31
N ASP A 2 11.13 4.25 -7.89
CA ASP A 2 10.71 3.00 -7.22
C ASP A 2 11.83 1.94 -7.26
N ILE A 3 12.08 1.28 -6.13
CA ILE A 3 13.06 0.19 -5.99
C ILE A 3 12.65 -1.02 -6.83
N VAL A 4 11.37 -1.37 -6.84
CA VAL A 4 10.89 -2.55 -7.59
C VAL A 4 11.14 -2.35 -9.08
N ALA A 5 10.73 -1.21 -9.64
CA ALA A 5 10.95 -0.87 -11.06
C ALA A 5 12.43 -0.82 -11.48
N ARG A 6 13.37 -0.70 -10.54
CA ARG A 6 14.82 -0.77 -10.82
C ARG A 6 15.36 -2.19 -10.90
N PHE A 7 14.77 -3.13 -10.18
CA PHE A 7 15.27 -4.52 -10.09
C PHE A 7 14.41 -5.53 -10.84
N PHE A 8 13.13 -5.23 -10.99
CA PHE A 8 12.09 -6.10 -11.52
C PHE A 8 11.14 -5.30 -12.43
N ASN A 9 10.42 -6.02 -13.29
CA ASN A 9 9.27 -5.43 -13.97
C ASN A 9 8.18 -5.13 -12.91
N PRO A 10 7.57 -3.92 -12.90
CA PRO A 10 6.48 -3.58 -11.97
C PRO A 10 5.31 -4.58 -11.97
N ASP A 11 5.02 -5.23 -13.10
CA ASP A 11 3.97 -6.24 -13.21
C ASP A 11 4.39 -7.62 -12.67
N SER A 12 5.61 -7.74 -12.11
CA SER A 12 6.17 -9.00 -11.56
C SER A 12 6.08 -9.10 -10.03
N CYS A 13 5.38 -8.19 -9.35
CA CYS A 13 5.24 -8.24 -7.89
C CYS A 13 3.77 -8.30 -7.48
N ASP A 14 3.41 -9.24 -6.59
CA ASP A 14 2.13 -9.26 -5.92
C ASP A 14 2.28 -8.65 -4.51
N ILE A 15 1.44 -7.68 -4.17
CA ILE A 15 1.36 -7.03 -2.85
C ILE A 15 0.13 -7.59 -2.15
N HIS A 16 0.34 -8.30 -1.05
CA HIS A 16 -0.74 -8.82 -0.21
C HIS A 16 -0.89 -7.91 1.00
N LEU A 17 -2.11 -7.42 1.23
CA LEU A 17 -2.48 -6.56 2.35
C LEU A 17 -3.44 -7.29 3.28
N ASN A 18 -3.31 -7.04 4.58
CA ASN A 18 -4.30 -7.41 5.58
C ASN A 18 -4.26 -6.45 6.78
N HIS A 19 -5.18 -6.61 7.73
CA HIS A 19 -5.25 -5.83 8.95
C HIS A 19 -5.58 -6.75 10.14
N GLY A 20 -4.94 -6.56 11.30
CA GLY A 20 -5.13 -7.47 12.44
C GLY A 20 -6.54 -7.49 13.00
N ASP A 21 -7.19 -6.33 13.20
CA ASP A 21 -8.61 -6.28 13.59
C ASP A 21 -9.53 -7.02 12.59
N LEU A 22 -9.27 -6.88 11.28
CA LEU A 22 -10.02 -7.60 10.24
C LEU A 22 -9.80 -9.11 10.32
N LEU A 23 -8.54 -9.54 10.51
CA LEU A 23 -8.18 -10.93 10.71
C LEU A 23 -8.88 -11.53 11.94
N ASP A 24 -8.91 -10.80 13.06
CA ASP A 24 -9.60 -11.23 14.28
C ASP A 24 -11.12 -11.31 14.12
N ALA A 25 -11.73 -10.37 13.39
CA ALA A 25 -13.14 -10.42 13.03
C ALA A 25 -13.46 -11.65 12.18
N ILE A 26 -12.60 -11.95 11.18
CA ILE A 26 -12.71 -13.13 10.33
C ILE A 26 -12.57 -14.42 11.15
N TRP A 27 -11.58 -14.52 12.03
CA TRP A 27 -11.42 -15.69 12.91
C TRP A 27 -12.65 -15.96 13.76
N SER A 28 -13.21 -14.90 14.32
CA SER A 28 -14.39 -14.95 15.17
C SER A 28 -15.63 -15.36 14.36
N TRP A 29 -15.79 -14.84 13.14
CA TRP A 29 -16.88 -15.19 12.23
C TRP A 29 -16.83 -16.66 11.75
N ILE A 30 -15.62 -17.14 11.45
CA ILE A 30 -15.38 -18.54 11.08
C ILE A 30 -15.64 -19.47 12.29
N GLY A 31 -15.35 -19.01 13.51
CA GLY A 31 -15.45 -19.80 14.73
C GLY A 31 -14.15 -20.52 15.10
N VAL A 32 -13.00 -19.98 14.69
CA VAL A 32 -11.69 -20.52 15.12
C VAL A 32 -11.39 -20.07 16.54
N LYS A 33 -11.35 -21.04 17.45
CA LYS A 33 -11.01 -20.82 18.86
C LYS A 33 -9.59 -20.29 19.00
N ALA A 34 -9.37 -19.42 20.00
CA ALA A 34 -8.07 -18.79 20.26
C ALA A 34 -6.91 -19.82 20.35
N GLU A 35 -7.15 -20.96 21.00
CA GLU A 35 -6.18 -22.06 21.16
C GLU A 35 -5.68 -22.67 19.84
N HIS A 36 -6.47 -22.54 18.76
CA HIS A 36 -6.12 -23.07 17.44
C HIS A 36 -5.57 -22.01 16.49
N ARG A 37 -5.79 -20.71 16.75
CA ARG A 37 -5.49 -19.63 15.79
C ARG A 37 -4.05 -19.65 15.30
N GLN A 38 -3.08 -19.86 16.21
CA GLN A 38 -1.66 -19.91 15.84
C GLN A 38 -1.35 -21.03 14.85
N LYS A 39 -1.80 -22.26 15.13
CA LYS A 39 -1.55 -23.40 14.24
C LYS A 39 -2.28 -23.27 12.90
N VAL A 40 -3.49 -22.69 12.91
CA VAL A 40 -4.21 -22.41 11.67
C VAL A 40 -3.47 -21.34 10.85
N ALA A 41 -2.98 -20.27 11.49
CA ALA A 41 -2.16 -19.26 10.84
C ALA A 41 -0.90 -19.86 10.19
N GLU A 42 -0.16 -20.71 10.90
CA GLU A 42 1.01 -21.43 10.36
C GLU A 42 0.68 -22.24 9.10
N LEU A 43 -0.45 -22.95 9.10
CA LEU A 43 -0.89 -23.70 7.93
C LEU A 43 -1.28 -22.77 6.76
N LEU A 44 -1.95 -21.65 7.03
CA LEU A 44 -2.36 -20.69 6.00
C LEU A 44 -1.16 -19.92 5.41
N SER A 45 -0.11 -19.67 6.18
CA SER A 45 1.13 -19.04 5.70
C SER A 45 1.77 -19.80 4.53
N MET A 46 1.53 -21.11 4.41
CA MET A 46 2.00 -21.91 3.28
C MET A 46 1.35 -21.55 1.93
N MET A 47 0.30 -20.72 1.93
CA MET A 47 -0.31 -20.14 0.72
C MET A 47 0.04 -18.65 0.55
N GLY A 48 0.83 -18.05 1.46
CA GLY A 48 1.05 -16.61 1.51
C GLY A 48 1.61 -16.05 0.20
N SER A 49 2.54 -16.77 -0.42
CA SER A 49 3.16 -16.42 -1.71
C SER A 49 2.28 -16.66 -2.93
N LEU A 50 1.11 -17.30 -2.76
CA LEU A 50 0.22 -17.67 -3.85
C LEU A 50 -0.88 -16.62 -3.99
N ARG A 51 -0.98 -16.07 -5.19
CA ARG A 51 -2.02 -15.11 -5.55
C ARG A 51 -3.41 -15.61 -5.15
N PRO A 52 -4.22 -14.80 -4.46
CA PRO A 52 -5.60 -15.14 -4.18
C PRO A 52 -6.36 -15.58 -5.44
N GLN A 53 -7.18 -16.63 -5.30
CA GLN A 53 -8.01 -17.22 -6.36
C GLN A 53 -7.26 -17.97 -7.48
N SER A 54 -5.93 -18.06 -7.44
CA SER A 54 -5.15 -18.82 -8.44
C SER A 54 -5.37 -20.34 -8.38
N SER A 55 -5.01 -21.05 -9.46
CA SER A 55 -5.04 -22.52 -9.53
C SER A 55 -4.13 -23.18 -8.50
N GLU A 56 -2.96 -22.58 -8.27
CA GLU A 56 -1.94 -23.05 -7.34
C GLU A 56 -2.46 -22.93 -5.91
N ARG A 57 -3.08 -21.80 -5.56
CA ARG A 57 -3.71 -21.60 -4.24
C ARG A 57 -4.84 -22.59 -3.99
N LYS A 58 -5.68 -22.86 -5.00
CA LYS A 58 -6.74 -23.90 -4.92
C LYS A 58 -6.16 -25.28 -4.65
N SER A 59 -5.05 -25.61 -5.31
CA SER A 59 -4.37 -26.91 -5.16
C SER A 59 -3.73 -27.03 -3.77
N LYS A 60 -3.07 -25.97 -3.29
CA LYS A 60 -2.48 -25.91 -1.95
C LYS A 60 -3.54 -25.98 -0.84
N TRP A 61 -4.71 -25.38 -1.06
CA TRP A 61 -5.84 -25.47 -0.13
C TRP A 61 -6.29 -26.91 0.14
N VAL A 62 -6.22 -27.82 -0.85
CA VAL A 62 -6.58 -29.23 -0.64
C VAL A 62 -5.68 -29.90 0.41
N VAL A 63 -4.39 -29.58 0.38
CA VAL A 63 -3.41 -30.09 1.36
C VAL A 63 -3.68 -29.51 2.74
N ILE A 64 -3.86 -28.18 2.83
CA ILE A 64 -4.13 -27.48 4.10
C ILE A 64 -5.45 -27.95 4.71
N ARG A 65 -6.51 -28.11 3.91
CA ARG A 65 -7.80 -28.63 4.35
C ARG A 65 -7.65 -29.98 5.04
N ARG A 66 -6.85 -30.89 4.46
CA ARG A 66 -6.58 -32.20 5.07
C ARG A 66 -5.88 -32.06 6.42
N GLN A 67 -4.86 -31.19 6.53
CA GLN A 67 -4.15 -30.95 7.79
C GLN A 67 -5.05 -30.31 8.86
N LEU A 68 -5.89 -29.34 8.48
CA LEU A 68 -6.87 -28.74 9.39
C LEU A 68 -7.85 -29.76 9.97
N LEU A 69 -8.31 -30.72 9.16
CA LEU A 69 -9.25 -31.77 9.58
C LEU A 69 -8.58 -32.89 10.38
N GLN A 70 -7.42 -33.37 9.94
CA GLN A 70 -6.81 -34.60 10.47
C GLN A 70 -5.78 -34.33 11.59
N GLU A 71 -5.01 -33.25 11.49
CA GLU A 71 -3.95 -32.94 12.45
C GLU A 71 -4.46 -32.02 13.56
N LEU A 72 -5.24 -31.00 13.19
CA LEU A 72 -5.83 -30.05 14.16
C LEU A 72 -7.22 -30.46 14.66
N ASN A 73 -7.82 -31.50 14.07
CA ASN A 73 -9.16 -31.98 14.43
C ASN A 73 -10.22 -30.87 14.45
N LEU A 74 -10.11 -29.89 13.54
CA LEU A 74 -11.12 -28.84 13.44
C LEU A 74 -12.43 -29.40 12.89
N ALA A 75 -13.55 -28.90 13.42
CA ALA A 75 -14.87 -29.27 12.92
C ALA A 75 -15.00 -28.91 11.43
N GLU A 76 -15.59 -29.80 10.65
CA GLU A 76 -15.71 -29.62 9.20
C GLU A 76 -16.43 -28.31 8.82
N ALA A 77 -17.42 -27.90 9.62
CA ALA A 77 -18.11 -26.63 9.45
C ALA A 77 -17.16 -25.40 9.52
N VAL A 78 -16.16 -25.43 10.41
CA VAL A 78 -15.14 -24.37 10.56
C VAL A 78 -14.24 -24.35 9.31
N VAL A 79 -13.81 -25.52 8.85
CA VAL A 79 -12.96 -25.64 7.65
C VAL A 79 -13.71 -25.24 6.37
N ASN A 80 -15.01 -25.54 6.28
CA ASN A 80 -15.87 -25.08 5.19
C ASN A 80 -16.05 -23.56 5.18
N ARG A 81 -16.16 -22.93 6.36
CA ARG A 81 -16.18 -21.47 6.48
C ARG A 81 -14.85 -20.85 6.06
N LEU A 82 -13.71 -21.41 6.48
CA LEU A 82 -12.38 -20.98 6.01
C LEU A 82 -12.29 -21.00 4.48
N GLN A 83 -12.74 -22.10 3.86
CA GLN A 83 -12.77 -22.21 2.40
C GLN A 83 -13.66 -21.13 1.77
N THR A 84 -14.83 -20.86 2.37
CA THR A 84 -15.74 -19.81 1.90
C THR A 84 -15.09 -18.43 1.96
N VAL A 85 -14.36 -18.13 3.05
CA VAL A 85 -13.60 -16.88 3.19
C VAL A 85 -12.51 -16.80 2.12
N ASN A 86 -11.69 -17.84 1.95
CA ASN A 86 -10.64 -17.87 0.94
C ASN A 86 -11.17 -17.61 -0.48
N LEU A 87 -12.38 -18.08 -0.80
CA LEU A 87 -12.98 -17.93 -2.12
C LEU A 87 -13.68 -16.58 -2.34
N ARG A 88 -14.27 -16.00 -1.29
CA ARG A 88 -15.10 -14.79 -1.41
C ARG A 88 -14.38 -13.51 -1.02
N PHE A 89 -13.47 -13.59 -0.06
CA PHE A 89 -12.90 -12.46 0.66
C PHE A 89 -11.36 -12.39 0.57
N CYS A 90 -10.75 -13.20 -0.30
CA CYS A 90 -9.35 -13.00 -0.73
C CYS A 90 -9.36 -12.72 -2.24
N GLY A 91 -8.69 -11.65 -2.68
CA GLY A 91 -8.75 -11.23 -4.08
C GLY A 91 -8.19 -9.82 -4.32
N ALA A 92 -8.37 -9.31 -5.54
CA ALA A 92 -8.02 -7.94 -5.91
C ALA A 92 -8.66 -6.94 -4.93
N ALA A 93 -7.91 -5.90 -4.56
CA ALA A 93 -8.28 -5.08 -3.41
C ALA A 93 -9.59 -4.30 -3.58
N ASP A 94 -9.82 -3.75 -4.77
CA ASP A 94 -11.03 -3.01 -5.16
C ASP A 94 -12.31 -3.83 -4.92
N GLN A 95 -12.35 -5.06 -5.44
CA GLN A 95 -13.52 -5.93 -5.37
C GLN A 95 -13.68 -6.51 -3.97
N THR A 96 -12.58 -6.83 -3.31
CA THR A 96 -12.59 -7.52 -2.01
C THR A 96 -13.04 -6.60 -0.89
N LEU A 97 -12.57 -5.34 -0.87
CA LEU A 97 -13.01 -4.34 0.11
C LEU A 97 -14.52 -4.08 0.05
N ALA A 98 -15.07 -3.97 -1.16
CA ALA A 98 -16.51 -3.80 -1.36
C ALA A 98 -17.31 -5.01 -0.82
N ARG A 99 -16.85 -6.24 -1.09
CA ARG A 99 -17.49 -7.47 -0.59
C ARG A 99 -17.42 -7.58 0.93
N LEU A 100 -16.27 -7.24 1.53
CA LEU A 100 -16.06 -7.28 2.98
C LEU A 100 -16.98 -6.30 3.71
N ARG A 101 -17.11 -5.06 3.21
CA ARG A 101 -18.03 -4.06 3.76
C ARG A 101 -19.49 -4.52 3.76
N GLY A 102 -19.91 -5.29 2.75
CA GLY A 102 -21.27 -5.84 2.68
C GLY A 102 -21.50 -7.09 3.53
N ALA A 103 -20.44 -7.81 3.93
CA ALA A 103 -20.56 -9.12 4.56
C ALA A 103 -20.25 -9.13 6.06
N LEU A 104 -19.30 -8.31 6.52
CA LEU A 104 -18.87 -8.31 7.92
C LEU A 104 -19.72 -7.38 8.79
N PRO A 105 -19.80 -7.66 10.11
CA PRO A 105 -20.48 -6.78 11.05
C PRO A 105 -19.87 -5.37 11.02
N ALA A 106 -20.71 -4.34 11.11
CA ALA A 106 -20.29 -2.95 11.14
C ALA A 106 -19.83 -2.51 12.55
N ASP A 107 -19.05 -3.35 13.24
CA ASP A 107 -18.44 -2.92 14.50
C ASP A 107 -17.36 -1.85 14.26
N LYS A 108 -16.97 -1.16 15.33
CA LYS A 108 -16.07 0.00 15.24
C LYS A 108 -14.68 -0.39 14.72
N LEU A 109 -14.15 -1.54 15.14
CA LEU A 109 -12.80 -1.99 14.79
C LEU A 109 -12.77 -2.49 13.35
N THR A 110 -13.73 -3.33 12.95
CA THR A 110 -13.83 -3.82 11.58
C THR A 110 -14.01 -2.68 10.57
N ARG A 111 -14.84 -1.68 10.88
CA ARG A 111 -14.99 -0.50 10.01
C ARG A 111 -13.69 0.28 9.86
N LYS A 112 -13.03 0.57 10.98
CA LYS A 112 -11.73 1.26 10.99
C LYS A 112 -10.71 0.51 10.12
N ALA A 113 -10.60 -0.81 10.29
CA ALA A 113 -9.68 -1.65 9.50
C ALA A 113 -9.96 -1.60 8.00
N LEU A 114 -11.24 -1.66 7.60
CA LEU A 114 -11.64 -1.56 6.20
C LEU A 114 -11.43 -0.16 5.62
N ASP A 115 -11.61 0.87 6.42
CA ASP A 115 -11.34 2.26 6.02
C ASP A 115 -9.84 2.50 5.83
N GLU A 116 -9.00 2.05 6.76
CA GLU A 116 -7.53 2.15 6.62
C GLU A 116 -6.98 1.39 5.40
N LEU A 117 -7.51 0.18 5.12
CA LEU A 117 -7.15 -0.56 3.91
C LEU A 117 -7.63 0.14 2.62
N SER A 118 -8.80 0.78 2.67
CA SER A 118 -9.35 1.56 1.55
C SER A 118 -8.53 2.82 1.29
N ASP A 119 -8.09 3.51 2.34
CA ASP A 119 -7.25 4.70 2.24
C ASP A 119 -5.88 4.33 1.67
N LEU A 120 -5.23 3.28 2.18
CA LEU A 120 -3.96 2.80 1.64
C LEU A 120 -4.10 2.45 0.15
N PHE A 121 -5.14 1.71 -0.23
CA PHE A 121 -5.33 1.35 -1.62
C PHE A 121 -5.56 2.59 -2.51
N THR A 122 -6.24 3.62 -2.00
CA THR A 122 -6.38 4.91 -2.70
C THR A 122 -5.03 5.59 -2.91
N TYR A 123 -4.17 5.61 -1.89
CA TYR A 123 -2.82 6.17 -2.00
C TYR A 123 -1.92 5.39 -2.97
N LEU A 124 -2.03 4.06 -2.98
CA LEU A 124 -1.32 3.21 -3.93
C LEU A 124 -1.73 3.52 -5.38
N ARG A 125 -3.01 3.83 -5.64
CA ARG A 125 -3.48 4.27 -6.97
C ARG A 125 -2.85 5.58 -7.41
N VAL A 126 -2.77 6.56 -6.51
CA VAL A 126 -2.10 7.85 -6.77
C VAL A 126 -0.65 7.63 -7.19
N TRP A 127 0.04 6.71 -6.53
CA TRP A 127 1.43 6.33 -6.87
C TRP A 127 1.55 5.35 -8.03
N ARG A 128 0.44 5.00 -8.70
CA ARG A 128 0.38 4.07 -9.84
C ARG A 128 0.81 2.64 -9.49
N ILE A 129 0.65 2.25 -8.21
CA ILE A 129 0.92 0.91 -7.64
C ILE A 129 -0.42 0.23 -7.33
N GLU A 130 -1.36 0.25 -8.27
CA GLU A 130 -2.70 -0.33 -8.07
C GLU A 130 -2.85 -1.74 -8.64
N LYS A 131 -1.99 -2.09 -9.59
CA LYS A 131 -1.95 -3.43 -10.16
C LYS A 131 -1.34 -4.38 -9.14
N HIS A 132 -1.82 -5.63 -9.16
CA HIS A 132 -1.27 -6.69 -8.32
C HIS A 132 -1.35 -6.42 -6.80
N VAL A 133 -2.30 -5.58 -6.37
CA VAL A 133 -2.62 -5.39 -4.95
C VAL A 133 -3.82 -6.26 -4.57
N TYR A 134 -3.62 -7.13 -3.58
CA TYR A 134 -4.62 -8.08 -3.13
C TYR A 134 -4.90 -7.90 -1.64
N ILE A 135 -6.17 -7.98 -1.26
CA ILE A 135 -6.54 -8.22 0.13
C ILE A 135 -6.54 -9.73 0.35
N ASP A 136 -5.74 -10.20 1.30
CA ASP A 136 -5.75 -11.60 1.75
C ASP A 136 -6.10 -11.65 3.24
N VAL A 137 -7.40 -11.73 3.55
CA VAL A 137 -7.90 -11.73 4.94
C VAL A 137 -7.51 -12.95 5.75
N LEU A 138 -6.92 -13.96 5.12
CA LEU A 138 -6.42 -15.18 5.75
C LEU A 138 -4.90 -15.15 5.94
N MET A 139 -4.20 -14.15 5.40
CA MET A 139 -2.77 -13.95 5.59
C MET A 139 -2.50 -13.51 7.02
N PRO A 140 -1.80 -14.31 7.85
CA PRO A 140 -1.39 -13.87 9.17
C PRO A 140 -0.23 -12.89 9.07
N PRO A 141 -0.02 -12.05 10.10
CA PRO A 141 1.19 -11.25 10.18
C PRO A 141 2.42 -12.15 10.37
N THR A 142 3.51 -11.87 9.67
CA THR A 142 4.79 -12.56 9.87
C THR A 142 5.33 -12.34 11.28
N GLU A 143 5.10 -11.13 11.81
CA GLU A 143 5.55 -10.69 13.12
C GLU A 143 4.36 -10.38 14.01
N SER A 144 4.32 -10.97 15.20
CA SER A 144 3.16 -10.90 16.11
C SER A 144 2.79 -9.49 16.59
N TYR A 145 3.68 -8.52 16.43
CA TYR A 145 3.46 -7.12 16.77
C TYR A 145 2.76 -6.31 15.68
N HIS A 146 2.67 -6.82 14.45
CA HIS A 146 1.88 -6.21 13.39
C HIS A 146 0.39 -6.49 13.61
N ARG A 147 -0.27 -5.60 14.37
CA ARG A 147 -1.67 -5.78 14.80
C ARG A 147 -2.68 -4.87 14.09
N ASP A 148 -2.21 -3.83 13.41
CA ASP A 148 -3.06 -3.02 12.53
C ASP A 148 -2.81 -3.43 11.08
N LEU A 149 -2.64 -2.48 10.15
CA LEU A 149 -2.30 -2.75 8.75
C LEU A 149 -0.92 -3.40 8.62
N PHE A 150 -0.84 -4.47 7.84
CA PHE A 150 0.41 -5.12 7.45
C PHE A 150 0.34 -5.67 6.02
N PHE A 151 1.52 -5.89 5.45
CA PHE A 151 1.66 -6.31 4.07
C PHE A 151 2.86 -7.23 3.85
N GLN A 152 2.77 -8.02 2.79
CA GLN A 152 3.85 -8.88 2.29
C GLN A 152 3.96 -8.67 0.78
N VAL A 153 5.18 -8.55 0.26
CA VAL A 153 5.44 -8.35 -1.17
C VAL A 153 6.17 -9.56 -1.71
N TYR A 154 5.63 -10.14 -2.78
CA TYR A 154 6.16 -11.34 -3.41
C TYR A 154 6.55 -11.08 -4.86
N LEU A 155 7.70 -11.60 -5.26
CA LEU A 155 8.06 -11.72 -6.66
C LEU A 155 7.28 -12.87 -7.29
N ILE A 156 6.49 -12.55 -8.32
CA ILE A 156 5.82 -13.50 -9.18
C ILE A 156 6.89 -14.19 -10.03
N LYS A 157 6.98 -15.52 -9.92
CA LYS A 157 7.76 -16.31 -10.87
C LYS A 157 6.87 -16.71 -12.03
N GLU A 158 7.24 -16.32 -13.25
CA GLU A 158 6.63 -16.87 -14.45
C GLU A 158 6.85 -18.40 -14.48
N ASN A 159 5.84 -19.14 -14.90
CA ASN A 159 5.83 -20.60 -14.99
C ASN A 159 6.82 -21.09 -16.06
N ASN A 160 8.11 -20.96 -15.79
CA ASN A 160 9.17 -21.61 -16.55
C ASN A 160 9.30 -23.06 -16.06
N PRO A 161 9.31 -24.05 -16.97
CA PRO A 161 9.48 -25.45 -16.60
C PRO A 161 10.84 -25.63 -15.92
N GLY A 162 10.83 -25.93 -14.62
CA GLY A 162 12.03 -26.13 -13.78
C GLY A 162 12.20 -25.14 -12.63
N SER A 163 11.38 -24.09 -12.54
CA SER A 163 11.39 -23.16 -11.40
C SER A 163 10.44 -23.62 -10.29
N LEU A 164 10.79 -23.36 -9.03
CA LEU A 164 9.89 -23.53 -7.89
C LEU A 164 8.61 -22.70 -8.14
N ILE A 165 7.44 -23.35 -7.99
CA ILE A 165 6.08 -22.78 -8.20
C ILE A 165 5.79 -21.62 -7.22
N GLU A 166 6.60 -21.47 -6.18
CA GLU A 166 6.37 -20.55 -5.07
C GLU A 166 7.05 -19.18 -5.32
N GLY A 167 6.26 -18.11 -5.17
CA GLY A 167 6.75 -16.73 -5.25
C GLY A 167 7.79 -16.44 -4.17
N ALA A 168 8.76 -15.57 -4.48
CA ALA A 168 9.82 -15.23 -3.53
C ALA A 168 9.41 -14.02 -2.68
N LEU A 169 9.49 -14.13 -1.35
CA LEU A 169 9.18 -13.02 -0.44
C LEU A 169 10.26 -11.94 -0.55
N LEU A 170 9.88 -10.73 -0.97
CA LEU A 170 10.78 -9.59 -1.15
C LEU A 170 10.74 -8.62 0.03
N ALA A 171 9.56 -8.43 0.63
CA ALA A 171 9.40 -7.50 1.73
C ALA A 171 8.25 -7.91 2.65
N VAL A 172 8.38 -7.53 3.91
CA VAL A 172 7.30 -7.60 4.91
C VAL A 172 7.28 -6.27 5.63
N GLY A 173 6.10 -5.71 5.86
CA GLY A 173 5.97 -4.49 6.63
C GLY A 173 4.61 -4.38 7.29
N GLY A 174 4.48 -3.35 8.12
CA GLY A 174 3.24 -3.08 8.82
C GLY A 174 3.42 -2.07 9.94
N ARG A 175 2.30 -1.73 10.56
CA ARG A 175 2.25 -0.89 11.74
C ARG A 175 2.58 -1.70 12.99
N TYR A 176 3.46 -1.18 13.84
CA TYR A 176 3.94 -1.85 15.05
C TYR A 176 3.76 -0.99 16.30
N ASP A 177 2.68 -0.19 16.33
CA ASP A 177 2.24 0.59 17.48
C ASP A 177 2.18 -0.27 18.75
N TYR A 178 1.73 -1.53 18.64
CA TYR A 178 1.68 -2.48 19.76
C TYR A 178 3.05 -2.69 20.42
N LEU A 179 4.12 -2.87 19.62
CA LEU A 179 5.47 -3.04 20.15
C LEU A 179 5.95 -1.77 20.85
N LEU A 180 5.69 -0.60 20.26
CA LEU A 180 6.04 0.67 20.89
C LEU A 180 5.32 0.84 22.22
N HIS A 181 4.03 0.56 22.31
CA HIS A 181 3.29 0.64 23.57
C HIS A 181 3.82 -0.30 24.66
N GLN A 182 4.34 -1.48 24.28
CA GLN A 182 4.97 -2.40 25.24
C GLN A 182 6.33 -1.92 25.73
N MET A 183 7.08 -1.23 24.88
CA MET A 183 8.42 -0.71 25.19
C MET A 183 8.39 0.71 25.76
N TRP A 184 7.29 1.44 25.61
CA TRP A 184 7.15 2.81 26.06
C TRP A 184 7.14 2.85 27.59
N GLY A 185 8.25 3.31 28.16
CA GLY A 185 8.41 3.38 29.62
C GLY A 185 7.30 4.20 30.27
N HIS A 186 6.84 3.76 31.43
CA HIS A 186 5.85 4.50 32.24
C HIS A 186 6.31 5.90 32.68
N GLU A 187 7.60 6.22 32.49
CA GLU A 187 8.19 7.52 32.80
C GLU A 187 7.79 8.62 31.79
N TYR A 188 7.36 8.24 30.60
CA TYR A 188 6.86 9.16 29.59
C TYR A 188 5.38 9.48 29.86
N LYS A 189 5.07 10.76 30.12
CA LYS A 189 3.69 11.23 30.37
C LYS A 189 2.81 11.26 29.12
N THR A 190 3.41 11.10 27.94
CA THR A 190 2.72 11.13 26.64
C THR A 190 2.49 9.71 26.14
N SER A 191 1.46 9.51 25.31
CA SER A 191 1.30 8.29 24.53
C SER A 191 2.49 8.13 23.55
N PRO A 192 2.93 6.90 23.26
CA PRO A 192 3.92 6.67 22.21
C PRO A 192 3.38 7.17 20.86
N PRO A 193 4.27 7.59 19.94
CA PRO A 193 3.87 7.84 18.56
C PRO A 193 3.44 6.53 17.88
N GLY A 194 2.65 6.65 16.81
CA GLY A 194 2.44 5.54 15.89
C GLY A 194 3.72 5.25 15.09
N ALA A 195 3.90 4.00 14.67
CA ALA A 195 5.04 3.61 13.86
C ALA A 195 4.70 2.54 12.83
N VAL A 196 5.32 2.68 11.67
CA VAL A 196 5.22 1.79 10.52
C VAL A 196 6.60 1.58 9.93
N GLY A 197 6.84 0.41 9.37
CA GLY A 197 8.12 0.09 8.77
C GLY A 197 8.04 -1.14 7.91
N THR A 198 9.15 -1.42 7.22
CA THR A 198 9.28 -2.53 6.30
C THR A 198 10.68 -3.11 6.41
N SER A 199 10.76 -4.43 6.27
CA SER A 199 11.99 -5.18 6.10
C SER A 199 12.09 -5.64 4.65
N LEU A 200 13.27 -5.50 4.05
CA LEU A 200 13.54 -5.90 2.67
C LEU A 200 14.48 -7.10 2.66
N ALA A 201 14.10 -8.17 1.97
CA ALA A 201 14.91 -9.37 1.78
C ALA A 201 15.97 -9.10 0.68
N LEU A 202 17.00 -8.32 1.03
CA LEU A 202 18.00 -7.84 0.07
C LEU A 202 18.72 -8.99 -0.66
N GLU A 203 19.05 -10.09 0.04
CA GLU A 203 19.65 -11.27 -0.59
C GLU A 203 18.73 -11.85 -1.68
N THR A 204 17.44 -12.00 -1.38
CA THR A 204 16.44 -12.49 -2.34
C THR A 204 16.25 -11.54 -3.51
N ILE A 205 16.24 -10.23 -3.26
CA ILE A 205 16.17 -9.21 -4.31
C ILE A 205 17.38 -9.32 -5.24
N ILE A 206 18.59 -9.38 -4.69
CA ILE A 206 19.82 -9.46 -5.49
C ILE A 206 19.87 -10.78 -6.27
N GLN A 207 19.55 -11.91 -5.65
CA GLN A 207 19.52 -13.23 -6.28
C GLN A 207 18.57 -13.30 -7.49
N HIS A 208 17.46 -12.57 -7.44
CA HIS A 208 16.47 -12.55 -8.51
C HIS A 208 16.61 -11.36 -9.46
N SER A 209 17.45 -10.38 -9.13
CA SER A 209 17.68 -9.23 -10.01
C SER A 209 18.44 -9.64 -11.26
N SER A 210 17.98 -9.15 -12.42
CA SER A 210 18.67 -9.35 -13.71
C SER A 210 19.56 -8.16 -14.09
N VAL A 211 19.81 -7.25 -13.14
CA VAL A 211 20.42 -5.94 -13.38
C VAL A 211 21.88 -5.96 -12.93
N ASP A 212 22.77 -5.59 -13.84
CA ASP A 212 24.17 -5.33 -13.51
C ASP A 212 24.27 -4.09 -12.60
N PHE A 213 24.68 -4.29 -11.35
CA PHE A 213 24.92 -3.21 -10.40
C PHE A 213 26.04 -2.29 -10.90
N LYS A 214 25.67 -1.16 -11.51
CA LYS A 214 26.57 -0.01 -11.68
C LYS A 214 26.30 0.98 -10.56
N PRO A 215 27.30 1.37 -9.75
CA PRO A 215 27.11 2.39 -8.74
C PRO A 215 26.71 3.69 -9.43
N ILE A 216 25.45 4.10 -9.24
CA ILE A 216 24.95 5.38 -9.72
C ILE A 216 25.64 6.45 -8.89
N ARG A 217 26.33 7.37 -9.56
CA ARG A 217 26.90 8.55 -8.93
C ARG A 217 25.72 9.39 -8.42
N ASN A 218 25.62 9.60 -7.11
CA ASN A 218 24.63 10.52 -6.55
C ASN A 218 24.91 11.91 -7.12
N GLU A 219 24.17 12.31 -8.14
CA GLU A 219 24.17 13.70 -8.58
C GLU A 219 23.44 14.53 -7.53
N ALA A 220 24.04 15.68 -7.19
CA ALA A 220 23.46 16.68 -6.34
C ALA A 220 22.31 17.38 -7.09
N SER A 221 21.20 16.68 -7.31
CA SER A 221 19.95 17.31 -7.75
C SER A 221 19.25 17.96 -6.56
N ALA A 222 18.75 19.17 -6.77
CA ALA A 222 17.93 19.89 -5.79
C ALA A 222 16.65 19.08 -5.53
N SER A 223 16.30 18.92 -4.25
CA SER A 223 15.00 18.44 -3.81
C SER A 223 13.97 19.56 -3.91
N ILE A 224 12.74 19.20 -4.26
CA ILE A 224 11.57 20.08 -4.27
C ILE A 224 10.64 19.65 -3.15
N LEU A 225 10.16 20.58 -2.34
CA LEU A 225 9.09 20.32 -1.39
C LEU A 225 7.76 20.74 -2.02
N VAL A 226 6.83 19.79 -2.13
CA VAL A 226 5.45 20.05 -2.53
C VAL A 226 4.62 20.38 -1.28
N CYS A 227 4.07 21.58 -1.30
CA CYS A 227 3.36 22.22 -0.22
C CYS A 227 1.91 22.51 -0.60
N SER A 228 1.08 22.78 0.40
CA SER A 228 -0.33 23.13 0.24
C SER A 228 -0.68 24.38 1.04
N ARG A 229 -1.55 25.21 0.47
CA ARG A 229 -2.10 26.42 1.10
C ARG A 229 -3.61 26.45 0.90
N GLY A 230 -4.34 26.38 2.01
CA GLY A 230 -5.81 26.26 2.03
C GLY A 230 -6.25 25.30 3.12
N GLY A 231 -7.55 25.12 3.32
CA GLY A 231 -8.06 24.10 4.25
C GLY A 231 -8.05 22.71 3.64
N GLY A 232 -7.81 21.66 4.44
CA GLY A 232 -7.94 20.26 4.04
C GLY A 232 -6.67 19.62 3.44
N GLY A 233 -5.53 20.32 3.47
CA GLY A 233 -4.22 19.77 3.15
C GLY A 233 -3.95 19.47 1.68
N LEU A 234 -4.94 19.11 0.85
CA LEU A 234 -4.69 18.68 -0.54
C LEU A 234 -3.69 17.50 -0.62
N LEU A 235 -3.79 16.53 0.32
CA LEU A 235 -2.84 15.43 0.43
C LEU A 235 -2.71 14.63 -0.88
N VAL A 236 -3.84 14.31 -1.51
CA VAL A 236 -3.89 13.52 -2.74
C VAL A 236 -3.19 14.27 -3.86
N GLU A 237 -3.47 15.56 -4.02
CA GLU A 237 -2.88 16.43 -5.04
C GLU A 237 -1.37 16.62 -4.81
N ARG A 238 -0.93 16.76 -3.54
CA ARG A 238 0.50 16.79 -3.22
C ARG A 238 1.18 15.49 -3.62
N MET A 239 0.55 14.34 -3.36
CA MET A 239 1.07 13.02 -3.74
C MET A 239 1.12 12.82 -5.25
N GLU A 240 0.09 13.27 -5.98
CA GLU A 240 0.02 13.21 -7.45
C GLU A 240 1.17 14.02 -8.08
N LEU A 241 1.37 15.27 -7.64
CA LEU A 241 2.44 16.12 -8.16
C LEU A 241 3.82 15.52 -7.86
N VAL A 242 4.03 14.97 -6.66
CA VAL A 242 5.30 14.30 -6.34
C VAL A 242 5.52 13.07 -7.23
N ALA A 243 4.46 12.30 -7.53
CA ALA A 243 4.55 11.16 -8.44
C ALA A 243 4.95 11.61 -9.85
N GLU A 244 4.34 12.67 -10.39
CA GLU A 244 4.69 13.24 -11.70
C GLU A 244 6.15 13.74 -11.75
N LEU A 245 6.61 14.43 -10.70
CA LEU A 245 8.00 14.88 -10.60
C LEU A 245 8.97 13.68 -10.57
N TRP A 246 8.61 12.59 -9.90
CA TRP A 246 9.44 11.39 -9.88
C TRP A 246 9.55 10.69 -11.23
N GLU A 247 8.54 10.78 -12.10
CA GLU A 247 8.57 10.23 -13.46
C GLU A 247 9.55 10.98 -14.36
N GLU A 248 9.66 12.29 -14.17
CA GLU A 248 10.65 13.15 -14.80
C GLU A 248 12.03 13.09 -14.10
N ASN A 249 12.23 12.13 -13.19
CA ASN A 249 13.45 11.92 -12.41
C ASN A 249 13.88 13.15 -11.57
N ILE A 250 12.90 13.96 -11.15
CA ILE A 250 13.09 15.10 -10.25
C ILE A 250 12.93 14.63 -8.81
N LYS A 251 13.85 15.02 -7.92
CA LYS A 251 13.74 14.73 -6.49
C LYS A 251 12.66 15.62 -5.89
N ALA A 252 11.59 15.02 -5.39
CA ALA A 252 10.48 15.71 -4.78
C ALA A 252 9.99 14.98 -3.53
N GLU A 253 9.57 15.74 -2.54
CA GLU A 253 9.09 15.27 -1.24
C GLU A 253 7.87 16.12 -0.81
N PHE A 254 7.13 15.64 0.19
CA PHE A 254 6.03 16.37 0.82
C PHE A 254 6.02 16.03 2.32
N VAL A 255 5.44 16.90 3.15
CA VAL A 255 5.33 16.63 4.59
C VAL A 255 4.39 15.44 4.81
N PRO A 256 4.79 14.38 5.54
CA PRO A 256 4.02 13.14 5.71
C PRO A 256 2.87 13.28 6.73
N THR A 257 2.12 14.37 6.62
CA THR A 257 0.96 14.72 7.43
C THR A 257 -0.20 15.09 6.48
N PRO A 258 -1.45 14.68 6.73
CA PRO A 258 -2.56 14.97 5.81
C PRO A 258 -2.77 16.49 5.59
N ASP A 259 -2.90 17.25 6.67
CA ASP A 259 -3.18 18.70 6.64
C ASP A 259 -2.13 19.48 7.44
N PRO A 260 -0.89 19.60 6.93
CA PRO A 260 0.18 20.33 7.60
C PRO A 260 -0.04 21.84 7.44
N SER A 261 0.20 22.59 8.52
CA SER A 261 0.23 24.04 8.47
C SER A 261 1.37 24.55 7.58
N LEU A 262 1.25 25.77 7.05
CA LEU A 262 2.33 26.37 6.26
C LEU A 262 3.64 26.49 7.05
N THR A 263 3.55 26.78 8.36
CA THR A 263 4.71 26.87 9.24
C THR A 263 5.45 25.53 9.32
N GLU A 264 4.74 24.44 9.57
CA GLU A 264 5.32 23.09 9.61
C GLU A 264 5.98 22.72 8.28
N GLN A 265 5.38 23.13 7.16
CA GLN A 265 5.94 22.88 5.82
C GLN A 265 7.26 23.65 5.60
N TYR A 266 7.35 24.91 6.03
CA TYR A 266 8.59 25.68 5.95
C TYR A 266 9.67 25.17 6.92
N GLU A 267 9.29 24.76 8.12
CA GLU A 267 10.19 24.15 9.09
C GLU A 267 10.76 22.84 8.54
N TYR A 268 9.91 21.97 7.98
CA TYR A 268 10.33 20.74 7.32
C TYR A 268 11.32 21.00 6.18
N ALA A 269 11.03 21.99 5.32
CA ALA A 269 11.93 22.39 4.24
C ALA A 269 13.31 22.80 4.76
N ASN A 270 13.34 23.59 5.84
CA ASN A 270 14.57 24.09 6.44
C ASN A 270 15.37 22.96 7.13
N GLU A 271 14.71 22.05 7.85
CA GLU A 271 15.35 20.90 8.49
C GLU A 271 15.99 19.93 7.48
N HIS A 272 15.41 19.82 6.29
CA HIS A 272 15.88 18.93 5.21
C HIS A 272 16.75 19.65 4.15
N ASP A 273 17.14 20.91 4.37
CA ASP A 273 17.89 21.77 3.43
C ASP A 273 17.27 21.84 2.02
N ILE A 274 15.93 21.85 1.94
CA ILE A 274 15.16 21.93 0.71
C ILE A 274 14.98 23.40 0.31
N LYS A 275 15.55 23.77 -0.84
CA LYS A 275 15.60 25.16 -1.32
C LYS A 275 14.46 25.54 -2.27
N CYS A 276 13.82 24.55 -2.88
CA CYS A 276 12.75 24.75 -3.85
C CYS A 276 11.42 24.33 -3.24
N ILE A 277 10.44 25.23 -3.22
CA ILE A 277 9.12 24.96 -2.69
C ILE A 277 8.07 25.25 -3.76
N VAL A 278 7.15 24.31 -3.93
CA VAL A 278 6.00 24.41 -4.83
C VAL A 278 4.74 24.43 -3.97
N ILE A 279 3.95 25.50 -4.02
CA ILE A 279 2.73 25.62 -3.20
C ILE A 279 1.50 25.41 -4.08
N LEU A 280 0.72 24.37 -3.74
CA LEU A 280 -0.62 24.13 -4.25
C LEU A 280 -1.63 25.01 -3.52
N THR A 281 -2.56 25.59 -4.26
CA THR A 281 -3.66 26.39 -3.69
C THR A 281 -4.98 25.87 -4.20
N ASP A 282 -5.95 25.76 -3.31
CA ASP A 282 -7.33 25.55 -3.72
C ASP A 282 -7.82 26.85 -4.37
N THR A 283 -8.30 26.76 -5.61
CA THR A 283 -8.86 27.92 -6.31
C THR A 283 -10.36 27.74 -6.33
N ASP A 284 -11.06 28.68 -5.69
CA ASP A 284 -12.51 28.77 -5.82
C ASP A 284 -12.90 28.75 -7.30
N VAL A 285 -13.80 27.84 -7.62
CA VAL A 285 -14.38 27.59 -8.93
C VAL A 285 -14.90 28.90 -9.54
N SER A 286 -14.12 29.51 -10.42
CA SER A 286 -14.59 30.56 -11.32
C SER A 286 -15.10 29.91 -12.61
N GLN A 287 -16.40 29.57 -12.59
CA GLN A 287 -17.38 29.42 -13.68
C GLN A 287 -16.97 28.96 -15.10
N THR A 288 -15.85 28.27 -15.30
CA THR A 288 -15.50 27.64 -16.57
C THR A 288 -14.86 26.27 -16.36
N GLY A 289 -15.67 25.28 -15.95
CA GLY A 289 -15.55 23.84 -16.23
C GLY A 289 -14.18 23.13 -16.14
N SER A 290 -13.15 23.76 -15.60
CA SER A 290 -11.76 23.31 -15.64
C SER A 290 -11.11 23.77 -14.34
N VAL A 291 -10.75 22.82 -13.47
CA VAL A 291 -9.99 23.10 -12.25
C VAL A 291 -8.62 23.62 -12.68
N LYS A 292 -8.35 24.90 -12.48
CA LYS A 292 -7.04 25.51 -12.75
C LYS A 292 -6.25 25.55 -11.45
N GLN A 293 -5.41 24.55 -11.21
CA GLN A 293 -4.47 24.59 -10.11
C GLN A 293 -3.43 25.70 -10.37
N ASN A 294 -3.40 26.72 -9.51
CA ASN A 294 -2.35 27.73 -9.54
C ASN A 294 -1.15 27.21 -8.75
N VAL A 295 -0.09 26.86 -9.49
CA VAL A 295 1.19 26.47 -8.94
C VAL A 295 2.00 27.74 -8.68
N GLN A 296 2.18 28.11 -7.42
CA GLN A 296 3.07 29.22 -7.07
C GLN A 296 4.49 28.67 -6.82
N LEU A 297 5.40 29.00 -7.74
CA LEU A 297 6.80 28.57 -7.71
C LEU A 297 7.63 29.61 -6.94
N LEU A 298 8.22 29.22 -5.81
CA LEU A 298 9.17 30.05 -5.07
C LEU A 298 10.55 29.37 -5.12
N GLY A 299 11.48 29.99 -5.87
CA GLY A 299 12.92 29.67 -5.78
C GLY A 299 13.49 28.65 -6.78
N ILE A 300 13.14 28.69 -8.08
CA ILE A 300 13.54 27.64 -9.05
C ILE A 300 14.50 28.17 -10.14
N PRO A 301 15.44 27.34 -10.66
CA PRO A 301 16.14 27.61 -11.91
C PRO A 301 15.18 27.60 -13.12
N ARG A 302 15.43 28.50 -14.09
CA ARG A 302 14.63 28.83 -15.30
C ARG A 302 14.07 27.67 -16.17
N TRP A 303 14.46 26.41 -15.96
CA TRP A 303 14.00 25.29 -16.79
C TRP A 303 12.65 24.70 -16.33
N LEU A 304 12.21 24.92 -15.08
CA LEU A 304 10.88 24.47 -14.61
C LEU A 304 9.74 25.39 -15.08
N ASP A 305 10.02 26.66 -15.41
CA ASP A 305 9.06 27.57 -16.04
C ASP A 305 8.58 27.04 -17.41
N ALA A 306 9.34 26.13 -18.05
CA ALA A 306 8.94 25.49 -19.29
C ALA A 306 7.90 24.35 -19.07
N LEU A 307 7.88 23.71 -17.90
CA LEU A 307 6.93 22.63 -17.58
C LEU A 307 5.53 23.18 -17.28
N THR A 308 5.43 24.34 -16.62
CA THR A 308 4.13 25.04 -16.41
C THR A 308 3.48 25.49 -17.72
N LEU A 309 4.27 25.75 -18.77
CA LEU A 309 3.76 26.03 -20.12
C LEU A 309 3.34 24.76 -20.89
N GLY A 310 3.77 23.57 -20.46
CA GLY A 310 3.46 22.27 -21.08
C GLY A 310 2.31 21.50 -20.41
N MET A 311 2.00 21.75 -19.13
CA MET A 311 0.98 21.05 -18.33
C MET A 311 -0.47 21.50 -18.61
N ASN A 312 -0.78 22.00 -19.81
CA ASN A 312 -2.17 22.19 -20.23
C ASN A 312 -2.82 20.81 -20.44
N CYS A 313 -3.55 20.33 -19.43
CA CYS A 313 -4.42 19.17 -19.51
C CYS A 313 -5.27 19.28 -20.79
N LYS A 314 -5.08 18.35 -21.73
CA LYS A 314 -5.95 18.23 -22.90
C LYS A 314 -7.34 17.82 -22.42
N PRO A 315 -8.41 18.57 -22.76
CA PRO A 315 -9.76 18.09 -22.50
C PRO A 315 -10.06 16.90 -23.41
N HIS A 316 -10.51 15.79 -22.82
CA HIS A 316 -11.17 14.71 -23.52
C HIS A 316 -12.44 15.27 -24.20
N HIS A 317 -12.41 15.42 -25.53
CA HIS A 317 -13.61 15.74 -26.29
C HIS A 317 -14.53 14.52 -26.29
N SER A 318 -15.67 14.66 -25.62
CA SER A 318 -16.87 13.87 -25.88
C SER A 318 -17.40 14.21 -27.27
N SER A 319 -17.46 13.20 -28.14
CA SER A 319 -18.13 13.27 -29.43
C SER A 319 -19.64 13.29 -29.22
N GLY A 320 -20.23 14.49 -29.23
CA GLY A 320 -21.66 14.67 -29.40
C GLY A 320 -22.04 14.50 -30.87
N HIS A 321 -22.84 13.48 -31.17
CA HIS A 321 -23.60 13.40 -32.41
C HIS A 321 -24.81 14.35 -32.34
N THR A 322 -24.92 15.26 -33.30
CA THR A 322 -26.20 15.86 -33.73
C THR A 322 -26.18 16.04 -35.24
N ASP A 323 -27.03 15.23 -35.88
CA ASP A 323 -27.86 15.45 -37.06
C ASP A 323 -27.49 16.54 -38.07
N THR A 324 -27.28 16.08 -39.31
CA THR A 324 -28.00 16.55 -40.50
C THR A 324 -28.31 15.35 -41.39
#